data_AF-A0A5C1A7N9-F1
#
_entry.id   AF-A0A5C1A7N9-F1
#
_cell.length_a   1.000
_cell.length_b   1.000
_cell.length_c   1.000
_cell.angle_alpha   90.00
_cell.angle_beta   90.00
_cell.angle_gamma   90.00
#
_symmetry.space_group_name_H-M   'P 1'
#
loop_
_entity.id
_entity.type
_entity.pdbx_description
1 polymer ?
#
loop_
_entity_poly.entity_id
_entity_poly.type
_entity_poly.pdbx_seq_one_letter_code
_entity_poly.pdbx_strand_id
1 'polypeptide(L)'
;MGTTYHYANLTKQEWFSTDALGGSAKLRGLGLNLTARAFDLLFIAGLAPATVTDPVRPGRWVGDVVVIIGDTDENWLRYNDEFADLTADVILLVHTCDGFDRIASAAEEYDALFMQVCHIVSTGQAPELESQMKQRFGTSLRQRYKELCQNNRWFKPKDVARPGEK
;
A
#
# COMPACT_ATOMS: atom_id res chain seq x y z
N MET A 1 -1.46 20.93 9.96
CA MET A 1 -1.77 19.69 9.20
C MET A 1 -0.94 19.72 7.93
N GLY A 2 -0.34 18.59 7.56
CA GLY A 2 0.37 18.47 6.28
C GLY A 2 -0.57 17.94 5.21
N THR A 3 -0.38 18.38 3.96
CA THR A 3 -1.08 17.84 2.79
C THR A 3 -0.67 16.40 2.56
N THR A 4 -1.64 15.52 2.33
CA THR A 4 -1.42 14.14 1.89
C THR A 4 -1.49 14.09 0.37
N TYR A 5 -0.57 13.37 -0.26
CA TYR A 5 -0.56 13.20 -1.70
C TYR A 5 -0.86 11.76 -2.08
N HIS A 6 -1.35 11.57 -3.29
CA HIS A 6 -1.78 10.29 -3.82
C HIS A 6 -1.36 10.16 -5.28
N TYR A 7 -0.92 8.97 -5.66
CA TYR A 7 -0.76 8.62 -7.06
C TYR A 7 -2.11 8.12 -7.57
N ALA A 8 -2.63 8.73 -8.63
CA ALA A 8 -3.92 8.38 -9.21
C ALA A 8 -3.78 8.08 -10.71
N ASN A 9 -4.18 6.88 -11.12
CA ASN A 9 -4.32 6.48 -12.50
C ASN A 9 -5.72 6.82 -13.00
N LEU A 10 -5.80 7.86 -13.84
CA LEU A 10 -7.07 8.35 -14.39
C LEU A 10 -7.65 7.41 -15.45
N THR A 11 -6.81 6.59 -16.08
CA THR A 11 -7.23 5.65 -17.14
C THR A 11 -7.93 4.44 -16.56
N LYS A 12 -7.39 3.89 -15.46
CA LYS A 12 -7.95 2.72 -14.75
C LYS A 12 -8.85 3.09 -13.57
N GLN A 13 -8.87 4.36 -13.18
CA GLN A 13 -9.55 4.84 -11.97
C GLN A 13 -9.05 4.11 -10.72
N GLU A 14 -7.73 4.13 -10.52
CA GLU A 14 -7.04 3.47 -9.40
C GLU A 14 -6.19 4.51 -8.65
N TRP A 15 -6.02 4.38 -7.33
CA TRP A 15 -5.15 5.25 -6.56
C TRP A 15 -4.48 4.55 -5.38
N PHE A 16 -3.38 5.11 -4.89
CA PHE A 16 -2.83 4.77 -3.57
C PHE A 16 -2.09 5.98 -2.99
N SER A 17 -2.03 6.07 -1.65
CA SER A 17 -1.38 7.22 -1.00
C SER A 17 0.13 7.16 -1.11
N THR A 18 0.79 8.32 -1.26
CA THR A 18 2.26 8.42 -1.39
C THR A 18 3.01 8.03 -0.11
N ASP A 19 2.31 7.87 1.02
CA ASP A 19 2.86 7.40 2.30
C ASP A 19 2.35 6.00 2.71
N ALA A 20 1.67 5.29 1.81
CA ALA A 20 1.11 3.95 2.04
C ALA A 20 2.12 2.94 2.61
N LEU A 21 3.38 3.00 2.16
CA LEU A 21 4.47 2.14 2.64
C LEU A 21 5.47 2.88 3.56
N GLY A 22 4.99 3.90 4.27
CA GLY A 22 5.78 4.68 5.22
C GLY A 22 6.48 5.90 4.61
N GLY A 23 6.91 6.81 5.49
CA GLY A 23 7.67 8.01 5.15
C GLY A 23 7.33 9.23 6.01
N SER A 24 8.37 9.93 6.46
CA SER A 24 8.26 11.22 7.15
C SER A 24 7.60 12.27 6.27
N ALA A 25 6.69 13.08 6.82
CA ALA A 25 6.05 14.20 6.13
C ALA A 25 7.03 15.16 5.42
N LYS A 26 8.28 15.23 5.88
CA LYS A 26 9.35 16.05 5.28
C LYS A 26 10.11 15.33 4.16
N LEU A 27 10.12 13.99 4.14
CA LEU A 27 10.74 13.16 3.09
C LEU A 27 9.75 12.75 1.99
N ARG A 28 8.44 12.98 2.20
CA ARG A 28 7.34 12.71 1.25
C ARG A 28 7.54 13.31 -0.15
N GLY A 29 8.32 14.40 -0.28
CA GLY A 29 8.59 15.05 -1.56
C GLY A 29 9.77 14.49 -2.37
N LEU A 30 10.56 13.55 -1.83
CA LEU A 30 11.80 13.10 -2.48
C LEU A 30 11.71 11.75 -3.19
N GLY A 31 10.59 11.02 -3.08
CA GLY A 31 10.41 9.76 -3.81
C GLY A 31 11.41 8.64 -3.42
N LEU A 32 11.99 8.71 -2.22
CA LEU A 32 12.95 7.72 -1.71
C LEU A 32 12.32 6.82 -0.65
N ASN A 33 11.07 6.41 -0.85
CA ASN A 33 10.34 5.49 0.02
C ASN A 33 9.81 4.29 -0.76
N LEU A 34 9.35 3.27 -0.04
CA LEU A 34 8.79 2.07 -0.64
C LEU A 34 7.55 2.35 -1.51
N THR A 35 6.87 3.47 -1.27
CA THR A 35 5.75 3.91 -2.09
C THR A 35 6.19 4.38 -3.48
N ALA A 36 7.27 5.15 -3.58
CA ALA A 36 7.85 5.52 -4.87
C ALA A 36 8.38 4.28 -5.62
N ARG A 37 8.93 3.31 -4.89
CA ARG A 37 9.29 2.02 -5.48
C ARG A 37 8.08 1.25 -6.00
N ALA A 38 6.96 1.24 -5.26
CA ALA A 38 5.72 0.64 -5.73
C ALA A 38 5.20 1.33 -7.00
N PHE A 39 5.26 2.66 -7.03
CA PHE A 39 4.96 3.46 -8.21
C PHE A 39 5.86 3.07 -9.40
N ASP A 40 7.17 3.02 -9.22
CA ASP A 40 8.10 2.58 -10.27
C ASP A 40 7.78 1.17 -10.79
N LEU A 41 7.45 0.24 -9.90
CA LEU A 41 7.05 -1.12 -10.28
C LEU A 41 5.80 -1.11 -11.16
N LEU A 42 4.82 -0.25 -10.88
CA LEU A 42 3.61 -0.12 -11.71
C LEU A 42 3.90 0.43 -13.12
N PHE A 43 5.00 1.17 -13.31
CA PHE A 43 5.39 1.77 -14.60
C PHE A 43 6.44 0.98 -15.39
N ILE A 44 7.17 0.06 -14.76
CA ILE A 44 8.21 -0.71 -15.44
C ILE A 44 7.63 -2.02 -15.97
N ALA A 45 7.63 -2.18 -17.29
CA ALA A 45 7.32 -3.46 -17.93
C ALA A 45 8.48 -4.45 -17.74
N GLY A 46 8.19 -5.68 -17.31
CA GLY A 46 9.09 -6.83 -17.52
C GLY A 46 10.03 -7.22 -16.37
N LEU A 47 9.75 -6.87 -15.11
CA LEU A 47 10.60 -7.28 -13.98
C LEU A 47 10.37 -8.72 -13.45
N ALA A 48 9.22 -9.37 -13.73
CA ALA A 48 8.97 -10.78 -13.39
C ALA A 48 7.68 -11.29 -14.06
N PRO A 49 7.51 -12.62 -14.27
CA PRO A 49 6.24 -13.17 -14.73
C PRO A 49 5.21 -13.07 -13.60
N ALA A 50 4.32 -12.08 -13.68
CA ALA A 50 3.13 -12.07 -12.85
C ALA A 50 2.32 -13.33 -13.14
N THR A 51 2.00 -14.10 -12.11
CA THR A 51 0.93 -15.09 -12.22
C THR A 51 -0.32 -14.35 -12.70
N VAL A 52 -1.01 -14.92 -13.71
CA VAL A 52 -2.12 -14.26 -14.43
C VAL A 52 -3.27 -13.83 -13.49
N THR A 53 -3.25 -14.27 -12.24
CA THR A 53 -4.24 -14.09 -11.20
C THR A 53 -4.02 -12.91 -10.25
N ASP A 54 -2.85 -12.25 -10.26
CA ASP A 54 -2.59 -11.19 -9.27
C ASP A 54 -3.30 -9.87 -9.65
N PRO A 55 -4.05 -9.25 -8.72
CA PRO A 55 -4.82 -8.04 -9.00
C PRO A 55 -3.93 -6.86 -9.41
N VAL A 56 -2.69 -6.79 -8.88
CA VAL A 56 -1.70 -5.78 -9.24
C VAL A 56 -0.37 -6.44 -9.61
N ARG A 57 0.28 -5.94 -10.67
CA ARG A 57 1.52 -6.50 -11.23
C ARG A 57 2.46 -5.43 -11.77
N PRO A 58 3.76 -5.73 -11.95
CA PRO A 58 4.68 -4.81 -12.57
C PRO A 58 4.21 -4.38 -13.97
N GLY A 59 4.34 -3.09 -14.27
CA GLY A 59 3.93 -2.51 -15.54
C GLY A 59 2.42 -2.36 -15.73
N ARG A 60 1.59 -2.55 -14.69
CA ARG A 60 0.13 -2.41 -14.78
C ARG A 60 -0.31 -1.04 -15.31
N TRP A 61 0.45 0.02 -15.03
CA TRP A 61 0.16 1.40 -15.41
C TRP A 61 0.99 1.88 -16.61
N VAL A 62 1.67 0.98 -17.32
CA VAL A 62 2.45 1.33 -18.52
C VAL A 62 1.52 1.92 -19.58
N GLY A 63 1.81 3.16 -19.97
CA GLY A 63 1.06 3.89 -21.01
C GLY A 63 -0.22 4.56 -20.52
N ASP A 64 -0.56 4.43 -19.23
CA ASP A 64 -1.74 5.08 -18.66
C ASP A 64 -1.49 6.55 -18.29
N VAL A 65 -2.56 7.33 -18.21
CA VAL A 65 -2.54 8.70 -17.69
C VAL A 65 -2.57 8.68 -16.17
N VAL A 66 -1.49 9.15 -15.53
CA VAL A 66 -1.32 9.14 -14.08
C VAL A 66 -0.95 10.53 -13.59
N VAL A 67 -1.51 10.93 -12.45
CA VAL A 67 -1.32 12.23 -11.82
C VAL A 67 -1.01 12.09 -10.33
N ILE A 68 -0.42 13.14 -9.76
CA ILE A 68 -0.31 13.28 -8.30
C ILE A 68 -1.39 14.26 -7.86
N ILE A 69 -2.27 13.81 -6.98
CA ILE A 69 -3.36 14.62 -6.40
C ILE A 69 -3.10 14.82 -4.91
N GLY A 70 -3.45 15.99 -4.40
CA GLY A 70 -3.41 16.27 -2.96
C GLY A 70 -4.80 16.11 -2.34
N ASP A 71 -4.85 15.84 -1.03
CA ASP A 71 -6.10 15.87 -0.25
C ASP A 71 -6.76 17.25 -0.16
N THR A 72 -6.05 18.30 -0.62
CA THR A 72 -6.55 19.67 -0.79
C THR A 72 -7.10 19.94 -2.20
N ASP A 73 -7.04 18.99 -3.14
CA ASP A 73 -7.64 19.13 -4.47
C ASP A 73 -9.18 19.14 -4.34
N GLU A 74 -9.87 20.00 -5.08
CA GLU A 74 -11.34 20.10 -5.03
C GLU A 74 -12.02 18.78 -5.44
N ASN A 75 -11.36 17.99 -6.29
CA ASN A 75 -11.85 16.70 -6.74
C ASN A 75 -11.33 15.53 -5.89
N TRP A 76 -10.58 15.78 -4.81
CA TRP A 76 -10.03 14.73 -3.95
C TRP A 76 -11.09 13.74 -3.47
N LEU A 77 -12.21 14.24 -2.93
CA LEU A 77 -13.30 13.40 -2.44
C LEU A 77 -13.85 12.50 -3.55
N ARG A 78 -13.94 13.03 -4.77
CA ARG A 78 -14.38 12.28 -5.93
C ARG A 78 -13.41 11.14 -6.24
N TYR A 79 -12.10 11.40 -6.24
CA TYR A 79 -11.11 10.35 -6.46
C TYR A 79 -11.14 9.31 -5.35
N ASN A 80 -11.24 9.73 -4.09
CA ASN A 80 -11.32 8.84 -2.94
C ASN A 80 -12.53 7.89 -3.00
N ASP A 81 -13.67 8.38 -3.52
CA ASP A 81 -14.93 7.63 -3.54
C ASP A 81 -15.14 6.82 -4.83
N GLU A 82 -14.65 7.32 -5.98
CA GLU A 82 -14.84 6.67 -7.29
C GLU A 82 -13.70 5.74 -7.70
N PHE A 83 -12.47 5.98 -7.23
CA PHE A 83 -11.31 5.21 -7.69
C PHE A 83 -11.03 4.03 -6.75
N ALA A 84 -10.60 2.92 -7.32
CA ALA A 84 -10.16 1.76 -6.56
C ALA A 84 -8.89 2.06 -5.76
N ASP A 85 -8.93 1.85 -4.45
CA ASP A 85 -7.79 2.04 -3.55
C ASP A 85 -6.88 0.79 -3.59
N LEU A 86 -5.70 0.95 -4.17
CA LEU A 86 -4.70 -0.11 -4.32
C LEU A 86 -3.71 -0.18 -3.16
N THR A 87 -3.93 0.52 -2.05
CA THR A 87 -2.96 0.62 -0.94
C THR A 87 -2.50 -0.76 -0.44
N ALA A 88 -3.41 -1.71 -0.27
CA ALA A 88 -3.06 -3.07 0.15
C ALA A 88 -2.32 -3.83 -0.96
N ASP A 89 -2.77 -3.71 -2.20
CA ASP A 89 -2.19 -4.38 -3.36
C ASP A 89 -0.74 -3.91 -3.63
N VAL A 90 -0.45 -2.62 -3.46
CA VAL A 90 0.92 -2.10 -3.69
C VAL A 90 1.90 -2.54 -2.60
N ILE A 91 1.42 -2.82 -1.38
CA ILE A 91 2.24 -3.46 -0.32
C ILE A 91 2.64 -4.87 -0.77
N LEU A 92 1.69 -5.65 -1.31
CA LEU A 92 1.96 -7.00 -1.81
C LEU A 92 2.82 -7.00 -3.07
N LEU A 93 2.66 -6.01 -3.95
CA LEU A 93 3.51 -5.85 -5.13
C LEU A 93 4.97 -5.66 -4.73
N VAL A 94 5.24 -4.78 -3.76
CA VAL A 94 6.60 -4.54 -3.25
C VAL A 94 7.13 -5.78 -2.54
N HIS A 95 6.30 -6.46 -1.74
CA HIS A 95 6.70 -7.71 -1.09
C HIS A 95 7.14 -8.78 -2.09
N THR A 96 6.35 -8.96 -3.15
CA THR A 96 6.60 -9.97 -4.19
C THR A 96 7.87 -9.66 -4.98
N CYS A 97 8.14 -8.39 -5.26
CA CYS A 97 9.26 -7.97 -6.09
C CYS A 97 10.57 -7.77 -5.31
N ASP A 98 10.49 -7.18 -4.11
CA ASP A 98 11.64 -6.70 -3.35
C ASP A 98 11.82 -7.44 -2.00
N GLY A 99 10.87 -8.31 -1.62
CA GLY A 99 10.89 -9.09 -0.38
C GLY A 99 10.34 -8.38 0.85
N PHE A 100 10.22 -9.13 1.96
CA PHE A 100 9.59 -8.66 3.19
C PHE A 100 10.45 -7.68 4.02
N ASP A 101 11.78 -7.84 4.02
CA ASP A 101 12.66 -7.12 4.96
C ASP A 101 12.50 -5.61 4.91
N ARG A 102 12.34 -5.04 3.70
CA ARG A 102 12.18 -3.58 3.57
C ARG A 102 10.85 -3.10 4.13
N ILE A 103 9.77 -3.85 3.86
CA ILE A 103 8.43 -3.57 4.41
C ILE A 103 8.45 -3.69 5.93
N ALA A 104 9.13 -4.71 6.45
CA ALA A 104 9.28 -4.95 7.87
C ALA A 104 10.00 -3.80 8.58
N SER A 105 11.14 -3.35 8.06
CA SER A 105 11.85 -2.19 8.60
C SER A 105 11.00 -0.92 8.58
N ALA A 106 10.24 -0.68 7.50
CA ALA A 106 9.32 0.45 7.46
C ALA A 106 8.18 0.29 8.50
N ALA A 107 7.62 -0.91 8.66
CA ALA A 107 6.57 -1.16 9.64
C ALA A 107 7.05 -1.04 11.11
N GLU A 108 8.35 -1.12 11.38
CA GLU A 108 8.89 -0.83 12.71
C GLU A 108 8.76 0.65 13.09
N GLU A 109 8.86 1.54 12.10
CA GLU A 109 8.85 2.99 12.31
C GLU A 109 7.47 3.63 12.07
N TYR A 110 6.61 2.98 11.27
CA TYR A 110 5.32 3.53 10.85
C TYR A 110 4.16 2.64 11.28
N ASP A 111 3.49 3.03 12.36
CA ASP A 111 2.33 2.29 12.92
C ASP A 111 1.22 2.04 11.90
N ALA A 112 0.97 2.98 10.98
CA ALA A 112 -0.04 2.83 9.93
C ALA A 112 0.28 1.65 9.00
N LEU A 113 1.53 1.53 8.56
CA LEU A 113 1.98 0.43 7.73
C LEU A 113 1.95 -0.88 8.53
N PHE A 114 2.42 -0.88 9.78
CA PHE A 114 2.32 -2.05 10.65
C PHE A 114 0.87 -2.53 10.78
N MET A 115 -0.06 -1.63 11.08
CA MET A 115 -1.48 -1.95 11.19
C MET A 115 -2.05 -2.49 9.88
N GLN A 116 -1.67 -1.92 8.73
CA GLN A 116 -2.11 -2.37 7.42
C GLN A 116 -1.61 -3.78 7.10
N VAL A 117 -0.33 -4.08 7.33
CA VAL A 117 0.23 -5.42 7.11
C VAL A 117 -0.38 -6.45 8.09
N CYS A 118 -0.58 -6.06 9.36
CA CYS A 118 -1.29 -6.90 10.32
C CYS A 118 -2.73 -7.21 9.92
N HIS A 119 -3.44 -6.25 9.33
CA HIS A 119 -4.79 -6.43 8.82
C HIS A 119 -4.83 -7.46 7.69
N ILE A 120 -3.97 -7.29 6.68
CA ILE A 120 -3.83 -8.22 5.54
C ILE A 120 -3.58 -9.66 6.04
N VAL A 121 -2.66 -9.82 7.00
CA VAL A 121 -2.35 -11.15 7.59
C VAL A 121 -3.52 -11.68 8.41
N SER A 122 -4.14 -10.86 9.25
CA SER A 122 -5.19 -11.32 10.18
C SER A 122 -6.48 -11.72 9.48
N THR A 123 -6.73 -11.16 8.29
CA THR A 123 -7.87 -11.47 7.43
C THR A 123 -7.57 -12.57 6.41
N GLY A 124 -6.35 -13.11 6.41
CA GLY A 124 -5.97 -14.23 5.54
C GLY A 124 -5.79 -13.85 4.07
N GLN A 125 -5.60 -12.57 3.76
CA GLN A 125 -5.48 -12.07 2.38
C GLN A 125 -4.11 -12.35 1.76
N ALA A 126 -3.07 -12.50 2.59
CA ALA A 126 -1.73 -12.91 2.17
C ALA A 126 -1.11 -13.86 3.21
N PRO A 127 -1.47 -15.15 3.19
CA PRO A 127 -0.99 -16.15 4.16
C PRO A 127 0.55 -16.25 4.22
N GLU A 128 1.24 -16.01 3.12
CA GLU A 128 2.69 -16.01 2.99
C GLU A 128 3.38 -14.99 3.90
N LEU A 129 2.71 -13.88 4.24
CA LEU A 129 3.22 -12.87 5.16
C LEU A 129 3.14 -13.29 6.63
N GLU A 130 2.31 -14.27 6.99
CA GLU A 130 2.02 -14.58 8.39
C GLU A 130 3.28 -15.09 9.12
N SER A 131 4.03 -16.00 8.51
CA SER A 131 5.25 -16.57 9.09
C SER A 131 6.33 -15.50 9.25
N GLN A 132 6.49 -14.65 8.23
CA GLN A 132 7.47 -13.56 8.19
C GLN A 132 7.15 -12.49 9.24
N MET A 133 5.89 -12.09 9.37
CA MET A 133 5.44 -11.17 10.41
C MET A 133 5.71 -11.73 11.81
N LYS A 134 5.36 -13.01 12.07
CA LYS A 134 5.60 -13.66 13.37
C LYS A 134 7.09 -13.73 13.71
N GLN A 135 7.93 -14.00 12.71
CA GLN A 135 9.36 -14.07 12.90
C GLN A 135 9.95 -12.70 13.26
N ARG A 136 9.50 -11.61 12.60
CA ARG A 136 10.05 -10.27 12.84
C ARG A 136 9.51 -9.61 14.11
N PHE A 137 8.20 -9.65 14.32
CA PHE A 137 7.51 -8.86 15.34
C PHE A 137 7.02 -9.70 16.54
N GLY A 138 7.27 -11.01 16.52
CA GLY A 138 6.89 -11.94 17.57
C GLY A 138 5.45 -12.44 17.47
N THR A 139 5.01 -13.19 18.49
CA THR A 139 3.71 -13.87 18.50
C THR A 139 2.56 -12.98 19.01
N SER A 140 2.86 -11.85 19.65
CA SER A 140 1.87 -10.91 20.20
C SER A 140 1.33 -9.89 19.18
N LEU A 141 1.61 -10.09 17.88
CA LEU A 141 1.15 -9.25 16.76
C LEU A 141 -0.31 -8.83 16.84
N ARG A 142 -1.21 -9.80 17.05
CA ARG A 142 -2.66 -9.54 17.09
C ARG A 142 -3.06 -8.65 18.25
N GLN A 143 -2.36 -8.75 19.38
CA GLN A 143 -2.62 -7.90 20.54
C GLN A 143 -2.14 -6.48 20.25
N ARG A 144 -0.89 -6.32 19.78
CA ARG A 144 -0.34 -5.01 19.40
C ARG A 144 -1.18 -4.32 18.33
N TYR A 145 -1.64 -5.05 17.32
CA TYR A 145 -2.55 -4.54 16.29
C TYR A 145 -3.86 -4.01 16.90
N LYS A 146 -4.51 -4.77 17.79
CA LYS A 146 -5.73 -4.33 18.47
C LYS A 146 -5.52 -3.06 19.30
N GLU A 147 -4.44 -3.01 20.07
CA GLU A 147 -4.08 -1.84 20.89
C GLU A 147 -3.87 -0.60 20.01
N LEU A 148 -3.13 -0.75 18.90
CA LEU A 148 -2.89 0.35 17.96
C LEU A 148 -4.17 0.82 17.27
N CYS A 149 -5.06 -0.08 16.83
CA CYS A 149 -6.34 0.31 16.24
C CYS A 149 -7.25 1.05 17.24
N GLN A 150 -7.23 0.66 18.51
CA GLN A 150 -7.98 1.37 19.56
C GLN A 150 -7.46 2.80 19.77
N ASN A 151 -6.14 2.97 19.73
CA ASN A 151 -5.47 4.26 19.90
C ASN A 151 -5.55 5.14 18.63
N ASN A 152 -5.68 4.54 17.45
CA ASN A 152 -5.66 5.22 16.16
C ASN A 152 -7.00 5.06 15.41
N ARG A 153 -8.07 5.66 15.94
CA ARG A 153 -9.42 5.58 15.33
C ARG A 153 -9.52 6.16 13.91
N TRP A 154 -8.54 6.95 13.49
CA TRP A 154 -8.44 7.50 12.14
C TRP A 154 -8.01 6.45 11.11
N PHE A 155 -7.39 5.35 11.54
CA PHE A 155 -6.92 4.29 10.66
C PHE A 155 -8.10 3.48 10.12
N LYS A 156 -8.21 3.42 8.79
CA LYS A 156 -9.19 2.59 8.08
C LYS A 156 -8.41 1.53 7.29
N PRO A 157 -8.42 0.26 7.72
CA PRO A 157 -7.68 -0.77 7.01
C PRO A 157 -8.20 -0.97 5.59
N LYS A 158 -7.30 -1.33 4.68
CA LYS A 158 -7.59 -1.58 3.27
C LYS A 158 -7.48 -3.06 2.95
N ASP A 159 -8.36 -3.55 2.09
CA ASP A 159 -8.32 -4.93 1.61
C ASP A 159 -7.62 -4.97 0.24
N VAL A 160 -6.98 -6.09 -0.06
CA VAL A 160 -6.43 -6.42 -1.38
C VAL A 160 -7.61 -6.57 -2.34
N ALA A 161 -7.51 -5.98 -3.53
CA ALA A 161 -8.55 -6.09 -4.54
C ALA A 161 -8.80 -7.57 -4.90
N ARG A 162 -10.03 -8.05 -4.71
CA ARG A 162 -10.40 -9.42 -5.07
C ARG A 162 -10.63 -9.54 -6.58
N PRO A 163 -10.16 -10.62 -7.23
CA PRO A 163 -10.50 -10.86 -8.63
C PRO A 163 -12.02 -10.98 -8.80
N GLY A 164 -12.65 -9.99 -9.45
CA GLY A 164 -14.06 -10.03 -9.85
C GLY A 164 -15.04 -9.19 -9.02
N GLU A 165 -14.59 -8.46 -8.00
CA GLU A 165 -15.42 -7.45 -7.34
C GLU A 165 -15.25 -6.10 -8.08
N LYS A 166 -16.35 -5.59 -8.64
CA LYS A 166 -16.50 -4.21 -9.13
C LYS A 166 -17.21 -3.39 -8.07
#